data_AF-A0A6J7B5Z7-F1
#
_entry.id   AF-A0A6J7B5Z7-F1
#
_cell.length_a   1.000
_cell.length_b   1.000
_cell.length_c   1.000
_cell.angle_alpha   90.00
_cell.angle_beta   90.00
_cell.angle_gamma   90.00
#
_symmetry.space_group_name_H-M   'P 1'
#
loop_
_entity.id
_entity.type
_entity.pdbx_description
1 polymer ?
#
loop_
_entity_poly.entity_id
_entity_poly.type
_entity_poly.pdbx_seq_one_letter_code
_entity_poly.pdbx_strand_id
1 'polypeptide(L)'
;MRKLLALVLTGVLLILLGKWGYARVHDALVLPGCTITTEAEEFSLDSEQSANAATIAAVAYRRGIPERAIAVAFTAAQQESKLRNLDYGDRDSLGIFQQRPSQGWGDRASILDPARSTSRFYSALMAIPGWEKMPLAEAAQEVQRSAAGSAYEKWEGRALALTQALNDPSLIACRFHKFGTQVHTPAEDVISQASKEWGKIKATHTGRVIKISSWQRTRVALWFMTHANEYGVSQLKWNQVEWDRYGVKSKNANKVSTLTVTLQ
;
A
#
# COMPACT_ATOMS: atom_id res chain seq x y z
N MET A 1 31.22 -9.03 -47.54
CA MET A 1 29.81 -8.88 -47.09
C MET A 1 29.37 -9.96 -46.09
N ARG A 2 29.43 -11.28 -46.40
CA ARG A 2 28.96 -12.36 -45.49
C ARG A 2 29.60 -12.39 -44.09
N LYS A 3 30.92 -12.18 -43.97
CA LYS A 3 31.63 -12.17 -42.66
C LYS A 3 31.25 -10.98 -41.77
N LEU A 4 31.04 -9.81 -42.38
CA LEU A 4 30.62 -8.59 -41.67
C LEU A 4 29.18 -8.75 -41.15
N LEU A 5 28.29 -9.32 -41.97
CA LEU A 5 26.91 -9.61 -41.59
C LEU A 5 26.84 -10.60 -40.41
N ALA A 6 27.68 -11.64 -40.44
CA ALA A 6 27.75 -12.61 -39.35
C ALA A 6 28.21 -11.98 -38.02
N LEU A 7 29.25 -11.12 -38.05
CA LEU A 7 29.73 -10.41 -36.85
C LEU A 7 28.65 -9.47 -36.27
N VAL A 8 27.93 -8.74 -37.12
CA VAL A 8 26.83 -7.86 -36.69
C VAL A 8 25.70 -8.68 -36.06
N LEU A 9 25.30 -9.79 -36.68
CA LEU A 9 24.25 -10.66 -36.14
C LEU A 9 24.65 -11.26 -34.78
N THR A 10 25.89 -11.72 -34.62
CA THR A 10 26.41 -12.22 -33.34
C THR A 10 26.43 -11.13 -32.26
N GLY A 11 26.85 -9.91 -32.62
CA GLY A 11 26.83 -8.76 -31.70
C GLY A 11 25.42 -8.40 -31.24
N VAL A 12 24.46 -8.35 -32.17
CA VAL A 12 23.05 -8.11 -31.83
C VAL A 12 22.49 -9.22 -30.93
N LEU A 13 22.80 -10.49 -31.23
CA LEU A 13 22.36 -11.62 -30.42
C LEU A 13 22.90 -11.56 -28.98
N LEU A 14 24.17 -11.22 -28.80
CA LEU A 14 24.78 -11.06 -27.48
C LEU A 14 24.14 -9.91 -26.68
N ILE A 15 23.82 -8.79 -27.34
CA ILE A 15 23.12 -7.68 -26.69
C ILE A 15 21.70 -8.11 -26.27
N LEU A 16 20.98 -8.83 -27.13
CA LEU A 16 19.64 -9.31 -26.82
C LEU A 16 19.65 -10.33 -25.66
N LEU A 17 20.60 -11.27 -25.67
CA LEU A 17 20.79 -12.23 -24.58
C LEU A 17 21.20 -11.54 -23.26
N GLY A 18 22.07 -10.53 -23.33
CA GLY A 18 22.47 -9.73 -22.18
C GLY A 18 21.30 -8.94 -21.59
N LYS A 19 20.49 -8.28 -22.42
CA LYS A 19 19.27 -7.59 -21.99
C LYS A 19 18.25 -8.56 -21.38
N TRP A 20 18.06 -9.73 -21.99
CA TRP A 20 17.16 -10.76 -21.49
C TRP A 20 17.63 -11.33 -20.15
N GLY A 21 18.93 -11.65 -20.04
CA GLY A 21 19.54 -12.10 -18.79
C GLY A 21 19.45 -11.06 -17.69
N TYR A 22 19.78 -9.80 -17.98
CA TYR A 22 19.65 -8.69 -17.04
C TYR A 22 18.20 -8.51 -16.57
N ALA A 23 17.22 -8.49 -17.48
CA ALA A 23 15.81 -8.39 -17.11
C ALA A 23 15.38 -9.53 -16.17
N ARG A 24 15.81 -10.77 -16.45
CA ARG A 24 15.49 -11.93 -15.61
C ARG A 24 16.14 -11.87 -14.22
N VAL A 25 17.40 -11.43 -14.13
CA VAL A 25 18.08 -11.27 -12.83
C VAL A 25 17.49 -10.09 -12.06
N HIS A 26 17.25 -8.96 -12.71
CA HIS A 26 16.61 -7.79 -12.12
C HIS A 26 15.21 -8.13 -11.58
N ASP A 27 14.39 -8.82 -12.36
CA ASP A 27 13.06 -9.29 -11.93
C ASP A 27 13.13 -10.40 -10.87
N ALA A 28 14.25 -11.11 -10.72
CA ALA A 28 14.43 -12.04 -9.61
C ALA A 28 14.83 -11.33 -8.31
N LEU A 29 15.45 -10.14 -8.40
CA LEU A 29 16.00 -9.40 -7.27
C LEU A 29 15.07 -8.32 -6.73
N VAL A 30 14.12 -7.82 -7.52
CA VAL A 30 13.14 -6.84 -7.04
C VAL A 30 12.15 -7.52 -6.08
N LEU A 31 12.20 -7.09 -4.81
CA LEU A 31 11.27 -7.56 -3.78
C LEU A 31 9.85 -7.03 -4.07
N PRO A 32 8.81 -7.84 -3.79
CA PRO A 32 7.43 -7.40 -3.95
C PRO A 32 7.12 -6.23 -3.02
N GLY A 33 6.61 -5.13 -3.57
CA GLY A 33 6.38 -3.91 -2.82
C GLY A 33 6.13 -2.69 -3.69
N CYS A 34 6.21 -1.52 -3.06
CA CYS A 34 6.00 -0.22 -3.68
C CYS A 34 7.14 0.74 -3.35
N THR A 35 7.61 1.47 -4.36
CA THR A 35 8.53 2.59 -4.21
C THR A 35 7.74 3.89 -4.26
N ILE A 36 8.06 4.79 -3.32
CA ILE A 36 7.53 6.14 -3.24
C ILE A 36 8.66 7.09 -3.58
N THR A 37 8.41 8.00 -4.51
CA THR A 37 9.39 8.99 -4.96
C THR A 37 8.72 10.35 -4.98
N THR A 38 9.15 11.25 -4.10
CA THR A 38 8.77 12.67 -4.09
C THR A 38 10.00 13.52 -4.32
N GLU A 39 9.85 14.85 -4.39
CA GLU A 39 11.02 15.75 -4.46
C GLU A 39 11.89 15.68 -3.19
N ALA A 40 11.30 15.32 -2.04
CA ALA A 40 11.96 15.35 -0.74
C ALA A 40 12.47 13.98 -0.28
N GLU A 41 11.81 12.89 -0.69
CA GLU A 41 12.01 11.55 -0.14
C GLU A 41 11.94 10.49 -1.25
N GLU A 42 12.82 9.49 -1.18
CA GLU A 42 12.70 8.25 -1.96
C GLU A 42 12.88 7.04 -1.05
N PHE A 43 11.92 6.13 -1.05
CA PHE A 43 11.99 4.92 -0.25
C PHE A 43 11.08 3.82 -0.78
N SER A 44 11.38 2.58 -0.38
CA SER A 44 10.55 1.43 -0.69
C SER A 44 9.85 0.88 0.56
N LEU A 45 8.65 0.35 0.33
CA LEU A 45 7.84 -0.42 1.26
C LEU A 45 7.67 -1.82 0.66
N ASP A 46 7.81 -2.87 1.46
CA ASP A 46 7.45 -4.21 0.99
C ASP A 46 5.92 -4.38 0.85
N SER A 47 5.49 -5.58 0.45
CA SER A 47 4.07 -5.89 0.27
C SER A 47 3.23 -5.70 1.53
N GLU A 48 3.76 -6.03 2.72
CA GLU A 48 3.01 -5.89 3.97
C GLU A 48 2.90 -4.41 4.35
N GLN A 49 4.02 -3.69 4.32
CA GLN A 49 4.07 -2.29 4.69
C GLN A 49 3.20 -1.42 3.77
N SER A 50 3.23 -1.69 2.47
CA SER A 50 2.41 -0.96 1.49
C SER A 50 0.91 -1.29 1.61
N ALA A 51 0.54 -2.54 1.91
CA ALA A 51 -0.83 -2.94 2.20
C ALA A 51 -1.36 -2.22 3.45
N ASN A 52 -0.64 -2.31 4.59
CA ASN A 52 -1.02 -1.66 5.83
C ASN A 52 -1.12 -0.13 5.69
N ALA A 53 -0.21 0.50 4.94
CA ALA A 53 -0.28 1.93 4.66
C ALA A 53 -1.55 2.31 3.89
N ALA A 54 -1.93 1.50 2.89
CA ALA A 54 -3.18 1.70 2.16
C ALA A 54 -4.41 1.46 3.04
N THR A 55 -4.38 0.51 3.99
CA THR A 55 -5.45 0.30 4.97
C THR A 55 -5.64 1.49 5.89
N ILE A 56 -4.55 2.08 6.40
CA ILE A 56 -4.59 3.28 7.24
C ILE A 56 -5.34 4.40 6.50
N ALA A 57 -4.96 4.66 5.24
CA ALA A 57 -5.60 5.66 4.41
C ALA A 57 -7.06 5.34 4.08
N ALA A 58 -7.37 4.10 3.68
CA ALA A 58 -8.72 3.66 3.35
C ALA A 58 -9.71 3.89 4.51
N VAL A 59 -9.29 3.55 5.73
CA VAL A 59 -10.09 3.75 6.94
C VAL A 59 -10.38 5.23 7.20
N ALA A 60 -9.40 6.11 6.97
CA ALA A 60 -9.60 7.56 7.11
C ALA A 60 -10.64 8.07 6.09
N TYR A 61 -10.49 7.70 4.81
CA TYR A 61 -11.41 8.11 3.75
C TYR A 61 -12.83 7.61 3.98
N ARG A 62 -12.99 6.35 4.39
CA ARG A 62 -14.28 5.77 4.78
C ARG A 62 -14.97 6.58 5.89
N ARG A 63 -14.19 7.10 6.84
CA ARG A 63 -14.69 7.84 8.00
C ARG A 63 -14.79 9.35 7.79
N GLY A 64 -14.41 9.87 6.62
CA GLY A 64 -14.37 11.32 6.36
C GLY A 64 -13.34 12.05 7.21
N ILE A 65 -12.28 11.35 7.63
CA ILE A 65 -11.20 11.92 8.45
C ILE A 65 -10.26 12.73 7.56
N PRO A 66 -9.78 13.91 8.01
CA PRO A 66 -8.88 14.76 7.22
C PRO A 66 -7.54 14.08 6.93
N GLU A 67 -6.96 14.38 5.76
CA GLU A 67 -5.70 13.77 5.31
C GLU A 67 -4.51 14.04 6.25
N ARG A 68 -4.54 15.17 6.99
CA ARG A 68 -3.55 15.44 8.04
C ARG A 68 -3.49 14.32 9.08
N ALA A 69 -4.63 13.74 9.47
CA ALA A 69 -4.64 12.62 10.40
C ALA A 69 -4.01 11.36 9.80
N ILE A 70 -4.09 11.16 8.48
CA ILE A 70 -3.38 10.08 7.79
C ILE A 70 -1.87 10.24 7.99
N ALA A 71 -1.33 11.45 7.82
CA ALA A 71 0.07 11.73 8.09
C ALA A 71 0.44 11.45 9.56
N VAL A 72 -0.39 11.87 10.53
CA VAL A 72 -0.17 11.56 11.96
C VAL A 72 -0.14 10.04 12.21
N ALA A 73 -1.08 9.29 11.62
CA ALA A 73 -1.13 7.83 11.73
C ALA A 73 0.09 7.16 11.08
N PHE A 74 0.56 7.64 9.92
CA PHE A 74 1.80 7.15 9.32
C PHE A 74 3.02 7.44 10.17
N THR A 75 3.12 8.61 10.80
CA THR A 75 4.19 8.92 11.76
C THR A 75 4.19 7.90 12.90
N ALA A 76 3.02 7.64 13.51
CA ALA A 76 2.89 6.67 14.58
C ALA A 76 3.22 5.23 14.13
N ALA A 77 2.57 4.74 13.08
CA ALA A 77 2.75 3.36 12.63
C ALA A 77 4.19 3.07 12.15
N GLN A 78 4.86 4.06 11.55
CA GLN A 78 6.28 3.92 11.20
C GLN A 78 7.17 3.83 12.43
N GLN A 79 6.91 4.63 13.46
CA GLN A 79 7.68 4.56 14.69
C GLN A 79 7.45 3.23 15.41
N GLU A 80 6.19 2.85 15.61
CA GLU A 80 5.78 1.70 16.42
C GLU A 80 6.14 0.35 15.78
N SER A 81 5.88 0.18 14.49
CA SER A 81 6.00 -1.13 13.84
C SER A 81 6.70 -1.10 12.49
N LYS A 82 7.12 0.08 12.02
CA LYS A 82 7.58 0.29 10.64
C LYS A 82 6.49 -0.10 9.63
N LEU A 83 5.21 0.17 9.95
CA LEU A 83 4.02 -0.21 9.18
C LEU A 83 3.74 -1.72 9.09
N ARG A 84 4.20 -2.52 10.06
CA ARG A 84 3.97 -3.98 10.10
C ARG A 84 2.91 -4.37 11.12
N ASN A 85 2.11 -5.38 10.83
CA ASN A 85 1.08 -5.87 11.74
C ASN A 85 1.66 -6.99 12.63
N LEU A 86 2.44 -6.59 13.63
CA LEU A 86 3.21 -7.53 14.47
C LEU A 86 2.32 -8.23 15.49
N ASP A 87 2.50 -9.54 15.68
CA ASP A 87 1.78 -10.34 16.68
C ASP A 87 2.53 -10.49 18.02
N TYR A 88 3.60 -9.70 18.17
CA TYR A 88 4.48 -9.54 19.32
C TYR A 88 4.92 -8.07 19.49
N GLY A 89 5.53 -7.76 20.64
CA GLY A 89 6.00 -6.43 21.01
C GLY A 89 6.52 -6.38 22.44
N ASP A 90 6.81 -5.18 22.97
CA ASP A 90 7.07 -5.02 24.40
C ASP A 90 5.81 -5.38 25.21
N ARG A 91 5.96 -6.20 26.24
CA ARG A 91 4.85 -6.74 27.06
C ARG A 91 3.76 -7.40 26.19
N ASP A 92 2.57 -6.81 26.12
CA ASP A 92 1.42 -7.26 25.34
C ASP A 92 1.10 -6.32 24.17
N SER A 93 2.08 -5.52 23.69
CA SER A 93 1.94 -4.67 22.51
C SER A 93 1.79 -5.49 21.23
N LEU A 94 0.84 -5.06 20.38
CA LEU A 94 0.45 -5.76 19.16
C LEU A 94 0.08 -4.80 18.02
N GLY A 95 0.15 -5.32 16.81
CA GLY A 95 -0.33 -4.71 15.59
C GLY A 95 0.47 -3.51 15.11
N ILE A 96 -0.07 -2.85 14.08
CA ILE A 96 0.54 -1.73 13.35
C ILE A 96 0.90 -0.52 14.24
N PHE A 97 0.21 -0.36 15.36
CA PHE A 97 0.38 0.75 16.31
C PHE A 97 0.98 0.30 17.64
N GLN A 98 1.41 -0.98 17.77
CA GLN A 98 1.91 -1.56 19.04
C GLN A 98 1.02 -1.29 20.25
N GLN A 99 -0.29 -1.31 20.03
CA GLN A 99 -1.32 -1.08 21.02
C GLN A 99 -1.44 -2.26 21.98
N ARG A 100 -1.83 -1.98 23.23
CA ARG A 100 -1.86 -2.98 24.31
C ARG A 100 -3.29 -3.28 24.77
N PRO A 101 -3.73 -4.56 24.79
CA PRO A 101 -4.97 -4.96 25.44
C PRO A 101 -5.05 -4.47 26.89
N SER A 102 -3.95 -4.58 27.65
CA SER A 102 -3.93 -4.17 29.06
C SER A 102 -4.14 -2.66 29.27
N GLN A 103 -4.04 -1.84 28.22
CA GLN A 103 -4.26 -0.39 28.27
C GLN A 103 -5.61 0.02 27.68
N GLY A 104 -6.50 -0.93 27.39
CA GLY A 104 -7.85 -0.66 26.90
C GLY A 104 -7.97 -0.46 25.38
N TRP A 105 -6.90 -0.71 24.63
CA TRP A 105 -6.92 -0.58 23.16
C TRP A 105 -7.75 -1.66 22.44
N GLY A 106 -8.27 -2.66 23.15
CA GLY A 106 -9.15 -3.69 22.62
C GLY A 106 -8.61 -5.09 22.89
N ASP A 107 -9.35 -6.11 22.47
CA ASP A 107 -8.84 -7.48 22.52
C ASP A 107 -7.74 -7.72 21.46
N ARG A 108 -6.98 -8.80 21.63
CA ARG A 108 -5.91 -9.21 20.69
C ARG A 108 -6.40 -9.25 19.25
N ALA A 109 -7.59 -9.82 19.01
CA ALA A 109 -8.14 -9.98 17.67
C ALA A 109 -8.50 -8.64 17.01
N SER A 110 -8.88 -7.63 17.78
CA SER A 110 -9.18 -6.28 17.30
C SER A 110 -7.93 -5.45 17.05
N ILE A 111 -6.88 -5.66 17.84
CA ILE A 111 -5.60 -4.96 17.66
C ILE A 111 -4.84 -5.51 16.44
N LEU A 112 -4.86 -6.83 16.25
CA LEU A 112 -4.26 -7.50 15.08
C LEU A 112 -5.06 -7.34 13.78
N ASP A 113 -6.21 -6.68 13.82
CA ASP A 113 -6.94 -6.27 12.63
C ASP A 113 -6.54 -4.83 12.28
N PRO A 114 -5.80 -4.59 11.17
CA PRO A 114 -5.28 -3.27 10.83
C PRO A 114 -6.40 -2.23 10.68
N ALA A 115 -7.57 -2.61 10.18
CA ALA A 115 -8.68 -1.70 9.98
C ALA A 115 -9.32 -1.28 11.31
N ARG A 116 -9.49 -2.24 12.24
CA ARG A 116 -10.03 -1.97 13.58
C ARG A 116 -9.06 -1.17 14.44
N SER A 117 -7.77 -1.53 14.48
CA SER A 117 -6.74 -0.81 15.22
C SER A 117 -6.55 0.63 14.70
N THR A 118 -6.52 0.82 13.38
CA THR A 118 -6.54 2.16 12.75
C THR A 118 -7.77 2.96 13.14
N SER A 119 -8.95 2.34 13.11
CA SER A 119 -10.18 3.03 13.49
C SER A 119 -10.13 3.48 14.97
N ARG A 120 -9.54 2.68 15.85
CA ARG A 120 -9.32 3.07 17.25
C ARG A 120 -8.30 4.19 17.38
N PHE A 121 -7.16 4.10 16.70
CA PHE A 121 -6.13 5.16 16.67
C PHE A 121 -6.75 6.52 16.30
N TYR A 122 -7.50 6.56 15.20
CA TYR A 122 -8.15 7.80 14.77
C TYR A 122 -9.19 8.32 15.76
N SER A 123 -9.92 7.44 16.44
CA SER A 123 -10.89 7.86 17.45
C SER A 123 -10.20 8.51 18.65
N ALA A 124 -9.03 8.00 19.05
CA ALA A 124 -8.19 8.62 20.06
C ALA A 124 -7.62 9.97 19.58
N LEU A 125 -7.13 10.04 18.33
CA LEU A 125 -6.60 11.29 17.76
C LEU A 125 -7.64 12.41 17.73
N MET A 126 -8.86 12.13 17.24
CA MET A 126 -9.93 13.13 17.17
C MET A 126 -10.42 13.58 18.57
N ALA A 127 -10.12 12.82 19.62
CA ALA A 127 -10.48 13.18 21.00
C ALA A 127 -9.47 14.15 21.64
N ILE A 128 -8.32 14.41 21.02
CA ILE A 128 -7.28 15.32 21.53
C ILE A 128 -7.61 16.75 21.06
N PRO A 129 -7.92 17.70 21.96
CA PRO A 129 -8.19 19.07 21.55
C PRO A 129 -6.97 19.71 20.88
N GLY A 130 -7.16 20.29 19.69
CA GLY A 130 -6.13 21.05 18.98
C GLY A 130 -5.06 20.20 18.27
N TRP A 131 -5.25 18.88 18.15
CA TRP A 131 -4.34 17.98 17.44
C TRP A 131 -4.06 18.45 15.99
N GLU A 132 -5.01 19.15 15.37
CA GLU A 132 -4.86 19.67 14.00
C GLU A 132 -3.69 20.64 13.87
N LYS A 133 -3.32 21.33 14.95
CA LYS A 133 -2.28 22.35 14.99
C LYS A 133 -0.95 21.85 15.57
N MET A 134 -0.95 20.69 16.22
CA MET A 134 0.27 20.07 16.75
C MET A 134 1.18 19.61 15.61
N PRO A 135 2.51 19.63 15.75
CA PRO A 135 3.42 18.84 14.92
C PRO A 135 2.94 17.38 14.77
N LEU A 136 3.23 16.71 13.65
CA LEU A 136 2.71 15.36 13.40
C LEU A 136 3.24 14.36 14.44
N ALA A 137 4.52 14.50 14.79
CA ALA A 137 5.17 13.69 15.81
C ALA A 137 4.54 13.89 17.19
N GLU A 138 4.25 15.14 17.57
CA GLU A 138 3.61 15.47 18.84
C GLU A 138 2.18 14.92 18.91
N ALA A 139 1.37 15.10 17.86
CA ALA A 139 0.03 14.54 17.79
C ALA A 139 0.04 13.00 17.87
N ALA A 140 0.96 12.35 17.16
CA ALA A 140 1.13 10.90 17.19
C ALA A 140 1.54 10.40 18.58
N GLN A 141 2.46 11.12 19.22
CA GLN A 141 2.94 10.85 20.57
C GLN A 141 1.83 11.06 21.62
N GLU A 142 0.96 12.07 21.47
CA GLU A 142 -0.17 12.31 22.39
C GLU A 142 -1.23 11.20 22.30
N VAL A 143 -1.43 10.63 21.11
CA VAL A 143 -2.29 9.43 20.94
C VAL A 143 -1.70 8.22 21.62
N GLN A 144 -0.41 7.96 21.39
CA GLN A 144 0.25 6.73 21.83
C GLN A 144 0.71 6.76 23.29
N ARG A 145 1.02 7.96 23.81
CA ARG A 145 1.56 8.18 25.15
C ARG A 145 2.74 7.27 25.47
N SER A 146 3.61 7.10 24.46
CA SER A 146 4.79 6.23 24.54
C SER A 146 5.90 6.87 25.39
N ALA A 147 6.91 6.10 25.77
CA ALA A 147 8.12 6.65 26.42
C ALA A 147 9.16 7.20 25.41
N ALA A 148 8.79 7.35 24.12
CA ALA A 148 9.76 7.54 23.03
C ALA A 148 10.31 8.98 22.88
N GLY A 149 9.79 9.96 23.63
CA GLY A 149 10.20 11.36 23.51
C GLY A 149 10.06 11.87 22.07
N SER A 150 11.14 12.43 21.50
CA SER A 150 11.17 12.97 20.14
C SER A 150 11.35 11.93 19.03
N ALA A 151 11.36 10.62 19.34
CA ALA A 151 11.69 9.58 18.35
C ALA A 151 10.72 9.50 17.15
N TYR A 152 9.55 10.14 17.24
CA TYR A 152 8.57 10.22 16.17
C TYR A 152 8.95 11.24 15.08
N GLU A 153 9.71 12.28 15.42
CA GLU A 153 10.05 13.41 14.52
C GLU A 153 10.73 12.95 13.22
N LYS A 154 11.60 11.94 13.32
CA LYS A 154 12.30 11.39 12.15
C LYS A 154 11.38 10.78 11.08
N TRP A 155 10.11 10.52 11.38
CA TRP A 155 9.15 9.93 10.45
C TRP A 155 8.24 10.94 9.76
N GLU A 156 8.27 12.22 10.15
CA GLU A 156 7.35 13.23 9.61
C GLU A 156 7.52 13.43 8.10
N GLY A 157 8.76 13.53 7.60
CA GLY A 157 9.04 13.67 6.17
C GLY A 157 8.48 12.50 5.36
N ARG A 158 8.79 11.27 5.79
CA ARG A 158 8.29 10.04 5.18
C ARG A 158 6.77 9.90 5.24
N ALA A 159 6.14 10.32 6.34
CA ALA A 159 4.68 10.32 6.50
C ALA A 159 3.99 11.32 5.56
N LEU A 160 4.59 12.50 5.37
CA LEU A 160 4.12 13.50 4.39
C LEU A 160 4.28 12.97 2.96
N ALA A 161 5.42 12.36 2.63
CA ALA A 161 5.65 11.76 1.32
C ALA A 161 4.64 10.64 1.00
N LEU A 162 4.33 9.77 1.97
CA LEU A 162 3.26 8.77 1.82
C LEU A 162 1.91 9.44 1.56
N THR A 163 1.56 10.47 2.34
CA THR A 163 0.28 11.17 2.21
C THR A 163 0.16 11.88 0.86
N GLN A 164 1.24 12.49 0.37
CA GLN A 164 1.30 13.10 -0.96
C GLN A 164 1.07 12.05 -2.06
N ALA A 165 1.70 10.88 -1.94
CA ALA A 165 1.59 9.81 -2.92
C ALA A 165 0.18 9.21 -3.02
N LEU A 166 -0.63 9.28 -1.97
CA LEU A 166 -2.06 8.91 -2.02
C LEU A 166 -2.89 9.85 -2.92
N ASN A 167 -2.45 11.10 -3.05
CA ASN A 167 -3.11 12.15 -3.84
C ASN A 167 -2.56 12.23 -5.26
N ASP A 168 -1.28 11.93 -5.42
CA ASP A 168 -0.62 11.79 -6.72
C ASP A 168 -0.03 10.37 -6.86
N PRO A 169 -0.84 9.41 -7.35
CA PRO A 169 -0.36 8.04 -7.58
C PRO A 169 0.76 7.93 -8.61
N SER A 170 1.11 9.01 -9.34
CA SER A 170 2.28 8.99 -10.22
C SER A 170 3.60 8.88 -9.44
N LEU A 171 3.57 9.22 -8.14
CA LEU A 171 4.66 9.10 -7.18
C LEU A 171 4.82 7.66 -6.63
N ILE A 172 3.96 6.72 -7.05
CA ILE A 172 3.94 5.34 -6.58
C ILE A 172 4.26 4.38 -7.72
N ALA A 173 5.26 3.53 -7.51
CA ALA A 173 5.56 2.42 -8.40
C ALA A 173 5.51 1.09 -7.62
N CYS A 174 4.50 0.26 -7.86
CA CYS A 174 4.37 -1.05 -7.22
C CYS A 174 4.65 -2.21 -8.18
N ARG A 175 5.39 -3.21 -7.69
CA ARG A 175 5.77 -4.44 -8.41
C ARG A 175 5.62 -5.66 -7.49
N PHE A 176 5.04 -6.75 -7.99
CA PHE A 176 4.74 -7.97 -7.23
C PHE A 176 5.02 -9.26 -8.05
N HIS A 177 6.08 -9.24 -8.86
CA HIS A 177 6.40 -10.32 -9.81
C HIS A 177 7.12 -11.53 -9.19
N LYS A 178 7.34 -11.57 -7.87
CA LYS A 178 7.83 -12.81 -7.24
C LYS A 178 6.81 -13.91 -7.53
N PHE A 179 7.26 -15.03 -8.09
CA PHE A 179 6.48 -16.26 -8.27
C PHE A 179 6.11 -16.81 -6.89
N GLY A 180 5.15 -16.16 -6.23
CA GLY A 180 4.49 -16.70 -5.06
C GLY A 180 3.55 -17.82 -5.46
N THR A 181 3.22 -18.66 -4.49
CA THR A 181 2.09 -19.60 -4.58
C THR A 181 0.89 -18.86 -5.15
N GLN A 182 0.20 -19.45 -6.14
CA GLN A 182 -1.01 -18.84 -6.66
C GLN A 182 -1.98 -18.60 -5.51
N VAL A 183 -2.46 -17.37 -5.41
CA VAL A 183 -3.44 -16.99 -4.40
C VAL A 183 -4.83 -17.11 -5.03
N HIS A 184 -5.61 -18.07 -4.52
CA HIS A 184 -6.94 -18.37 -5.04
C HIS A 184 -8.07 -17.82 -4.16
N THR A 185 -7.85 -16.67 -3.50
CA THR A 185 -8.91 -15.99 -2.75
C THR A 185 -10.12 -15.75 -3.66
N PRO A 186 -11.32 -16.19 -3.27
CA PRO A 186 -12.55 -15.93 -4.02
C PRO A 186 -12.83 -14.44 -4.18
N ALA A 187 -13.45 -14.05 -5.29
CA ALA A 187 -13.69 -12.64 -5.61
C ALA A 187 -14.59 -11.96 -4.55
N GLU A 188 -15.57 -12.69 -4.04
CA GLU A 188 -16.47 -12.30 -2.96
C GLU A 188 -15.73 -11.96 -1.66
N ASP A 189 -14.69 -12.73 -1.32
CA ASP A 189 -13.88 -12.50 -0.12
C ASP A 189 -13.00 -11.27 -0.29
N VAL A 190 -12.39 -11.10 -1.47
CA VAL A 190 -11.62 -9.89 -1.78
C VAL A 190 -12.51 -8.64 -1.73
N ILE A 191 -13.73 -8.70 -2.27
CA ILE A 191 -14.71 -7.60 -2.18
C ILE A 191 -15.10 -7.34 -0.73
N SER A 192 -15.30 -8.39 0.07
CA SER A 192 -15.64 -8.30 1.50
C SER A 192 -14.54 -7.59 2.28
N GLN A 193 -13.27 -7.98 2.07
CA GLN A 193 -12.12 -7.33 2.71
C GLN A 193 -11.98 -5.86 2.30
N ALA A 194 -12.05 -5.56 0.99
CA ALA A 194 -12.05 -4.18 0.52
C ALA A 194 -13.21 -3.36 1.12
N SER A 195 -14.39 -3.97 1.26
CA SER A 195 -15.56 -3.34 1.86
C SER A 195 -15.40 -3.06 3.36
N LYS A 196 -14.64 -3.90 4.08
CA LYS A 196 -14.33 -3.62 5.49
C LYS A 196 -13.52 -2.35 5.61
N GLU A 197 -12.56 -2.09 4.74
CA GLU A 197 -11.66 -0.93 4.86
C GLU A 197 -12.23 0.36 4.27
N TRP A 198 -12.85 0.27 3.09
CA TRP A 198 -13.42 1.42 2.38
C TRP A 198 -14.89 1.71 2.70
N GLY A 199 -15.55 0.82 3.44
CA GLY A 199 -17.01 0.80 3.53
C GLY A 199 -17.62 0.10 2.31
N LYS A 200 -18.95 0.04 2.23
CA LYS A 200 -19.66 -0.72 1.19
C LYS A 200 -19.29 -0.22 -0.22
N ILE A 201 -18.41 -0.96 -0.91
CA ILE A 201 -18.07 -0.71 -2.31
C ILE A 201 -19.15 -1.33 -3.22
N LYS A 202 -19.57 -0.59 -4.24
CA LYS A 202 -20.48 -1.14 -5.26
C LYS A 202 -19.66 -1.95 -6.25
N ALA A 203 -19.64 -3.27 -6.05
CA ALA A 203 -18.88 -4.21 -6.85
C ALA A 203 -19.77 -5.31 -7.43
N THR A 204 -19.44 -5.78 -8.63
CA THR A 204 -19.93 -7.01 -9.23
C THR A 204 -18.75 -7.87 -9.66
N HIS A 205 -18.93 -9.18 -9.83
CA HIS A 205 -17.88 -10.04 -10.34
C HIS A 205 -18.40 -11.09 -11.31
N THR A 206 -17.52 -11.58 -12.18
CA THR A 206 -17.74 -12.73 -13.06
C THR A 206 -16.46 -13.54 -13.09
N GLY A 207 -16.50 -14.74 -12.50
CA GLY A 207 -15.28 -15.51 -12.25
C GLY A 207 -14.28 -14.69 -11.42
N ARG A 208 -13.07 -14.51 -11.96
CA ARG A 208 -11.95 -13.81 -11.32
C ARG A 208 -11.82 -12.32 -11.69
N VAL A 209 -12.84 -11.75 -12.33
CA VAL A 209 -12.88 -10.34 -12.72
C VAL A 209 -13.91 -9.62 -11.87
N ILE A 210 -13.45 -8.62 -11.10
CA ILE A 210 -14.27 -7.74 -10.28
C ILE A 210 -14.39 -6.38 -10.99
N LYS A 211 -15.60 -5.84 -11.05
CA LYS A 211 -15.89 -4.48 -11.53
C LYS A 211 -16.41 -3.64 -10.37
N ILE A 212 -15.78 -2.48 -10.15
CA ILE A 212 -16.07 -1.58 -9.03
C ILE A 212 -16.49 -0.22 -9.58
N SER A 213 -17.68 0.21 -9.17
CA SER A 213 -18.21 1.55 -9.42
C SER A 213 -17.96 2.43 -8.20
N SER A 214 -16.93 3.26 -8.25
CA SER A 214 -16.57 4.18 -7.17
C SER A 214 -16.16 5.54 -7.71
N TRP A 215 -16.55 6.61 -7.01
CA TRP A 215 -16.07 7.96 -7.30
C TRP A 215 -14.59 8.13 -6.89
N GLN A 216 -14.12 7.35 -5.91
CA GLN A 216 -12.72 7.29 -5.48
C GLN A 216 -11.90 6.23 -6.24
N ARG A 217 -12.31 5.85 -7.45
CA ARG A 217 -11.73 4.74 -8.23
C ARG A 217 -10.20 4.69 -8.27
N THR A 218 -9.53 5.85 -8.34
CA THR A 218 -8.06 5.92 -8.30
C THR A 218 -7.46 5.44 -6.98
N ARG A 219 -8.02 5.88 -5.84
CA ARG A 219 -7.53 5.50 -4.51
C ARG A 219 -7.89 4.05 -4.17
N VAL A 220 -9.06 3.59 -4.62
CA VAL A 220 -9.43 2.17 -4.53
C VAL A 220 -8.50 1.31 -5.39
N ALA A 221 -8.15 1.75 -6.60
CA ALA A 221 -7.19 1.04 -7.45
C ALA A 221 -5.82 0.93 -6.77
N LEU A 222 -5.35 2.00 -6.13
CA LEU A 222 -4.12 1.99 -5.34
C LEU A 222 -4.18 0.95 -4.21
N TRP A 223 -5.30 0.86 -3.50
CA TRP A 223 -5.48 -0.17 -2.47
C TRP A 223 -5.39 -1.59 -3.04
N PHE A 224 -6.08 -1.89 -4.14
CA PHE A 224 -5.96 -3.21 -4.77
C PHE A 224 -4.56 -3.48 -5.30
N MET A 225 -3.85 -2.44 -5.74
CA MET A 225 -2.47 -2.54 -6.19
C MET A 225 -1.56 -2.94 -5.03
N THR A 226 -1.66 -2.31 -3.86
CA THR A 226 -0.81 -2.65 -2.69
C THR A 226 -1.12 -4.02 -2.10
N HIS A 227 -2.37 -4.48 -2.20
CA HIS A 227 -2.79 -5.81 -1.72
C HIS A 227 -2.64 -6.92 -2.77
N ALA A 228 -1.97 -6.64 -3.90
CA ALA A 228 -1.87 -7.60 -4.99
C ALA A 228 -1.20 -8.92 -4.59
N ASN A 229 -0.25 -8.88 -3.65
CA ASN A 229 0.38 -10.10 -3.14
C ASN A 229 -0.55 -10.93 -2.25
N GLU A 230 -1.36 -10.28 -1.41
CA GLU A 230 -2.27 -10.94 -0.47
C GLU A 230 -3.50 -11.54 -1.15
N TYR A 231 -4.06 -10.86 -2.16
CA TYR A 231 -5.30 -11.27 -2.82
C TYR A 231 -5.12 -11.84 -4.22
N GLY A 232 -3.88 -11.95 -4.70
CA GLY A 232 -3.60 -12.46 -6.04
C GLY A 232 -4.09 -11.53 -7.15
N VAL A 233 -4.08 -10.21 -6.95
CA VAL A 233 -4.41 -9.26 -8.03
C VAL A 233 -3.34 -9.36 -9.12
N SER A 234 -3.78 -9.61 -10.35
CA SER A 234 -2.92 -9.80 -11.52
C SER A 234 -2.93 -8.59 -12.46
N GLN A 235 -4.06 -7.90 -12.54
CA GLN A 235 -4.23 -6.73 -13.40
C GLN A 235 -5.25 -5.75 -12.82
N LEU A 236 -5.01 -4.46 -13.04
CA LEU A 236 -5.93 -3.36 -12.76
C LEU A 236 -6.12 -2.50 -14.00
N LYS A 237 -7.36 -2.08 -14.24
CA LYS A 237 -7.70 -1.06 -15.23
C LYS A 237 -8.62 -0.01 -14.63
N TRP A 238 -8.21 1.25 -14.68
CA TRP A 238 -9.01 2.38 -14.22
C TRP A 238 -8.65 3.62 -15.00
N ASN A 239 -9.62 4.50 -15.28
CA ASN A 239 -9.39 5.68 -16.12
C ASN A 239 -8.78 5.27 -17.46
N GLN A 240 -7.55 5.72 -17.74
CA GLN A 240 -6.74 5.37 -18.90
C GLN A 240 -5.45 4.67 -18.47
N VAL A 241 -5.46 4.04 -17.29
CA VAL A 241 -4.30 3.35 -16.72
C VAL A 241 -4.56 1.86 -16.72
N GLU A 242 -3.58 1.10 -17.23
CA GLU A 242 -3.48 -0.34 -17.08
C GLU A 242 -2.22 -0.65 -16.28
N TRP A 243 -2.39 -1.38 -15.18
CA TRP A 243 -1.32 -1.89 -14.33
C TRP A 243 -1.40 -3.42 -14.30
N ASP A 244 -0.25 -4.07 -14.29
CA ASP A 244 -0.12 -5.49 -13.98
C ASP A 244 0.95 -5.67 -12.90
N ARG A 245 1.19 -6.91 -12.46
CA ARG A 245 2.14 -7.19 -11.38
C ARG A 245 3.57 -6.72 -11.64
N TYR A 246 3.95 -6.36 -12.87
CA TYR A 246 5.26 -5.81 -13.21
C TYR A 246 5.30 -4.28 -13.16
N GLY A 247 4.16 -3.62 -13.02
CA GLY A 247 4.04 -2.18 -12.91
C GLY A 247 2.98 -1.59 -13.85
N VAL A 248 3.09 -0.28 -14.09
CA VAL A 248 2.20 0.42 -15.03
C VAL A 248 2.57 0.03 -16.46
N LYS A 249 1.64 -0.63 -17.15
CA LYS A 249 1.80 -1.07 -18.54
C LYS A 249 1.47 0.04 -19.54
N SER A 250 0.44 0.84 -19.27
CA SER A 250 0.07 1.99 -20.11
C SER A 250 -0.66 3.06 -19.32
N LYS A 251 -0.31 4.33 -19.54
CA LYS A 251 -1.00 5.52 -18.99
C LYS A 251 -2.02 6.14 -19.98
N ASN A 252 -2.08 5.61 -21.21
CA ASN A 252 -2.99 6.04 -22.28
C ASN A 252 -3.86 4.87 -22.77
N ALA A 253 -4.22 3.96 -21.87
CA ALA A 253 -5.14 2.87 -22.17
C ALA A 253 -6.53 3.39 -22.53
N ASN A 254 -7.36 2.51 -23.09
CA ASN A 254 -8.75 2.82 -23.38
C ASN A 254 -9.47 3.28 -22.11
N LYS A 255 -10.22 4.38 -22.22
CA LYS A 255 -10.94 4.96 -21.09
C LYS A 255 -11.99 3.97 -20.56
N VAL A 256 -11.87 3.59 -19.29
CA VAL A 256 -12.86 2.77 -18.58
C VAL A 256 -13.61 3.61 -17.54
N SER A 257 -14.93 3.40 -17.45
CA SER A 257 -15.80 4.09 -16.49
C SER A 257 -15.87 3.41 -15.12
N THR A 258 -15.39 2.17 -15.02
CA THR A 258 -15.33 1.37 -13.79
C THR A 258 -13.90 0.90 -13.55
N LEU A 259 -13.55 0.68 -12.28
CA LEU A 259 -12.31 -0.01 -11.94
C LEU A 259 -12.52 -1.51 -12.21
N THR A 260 -11.66 -2.10 -13.03
CA THR A 260 -11.61 -3.55 -13.25
C THR A 260 -10.41 -4.13 -12.52
N VAL A 261 -10.65 -5.15 -11.70
CA VAL A 261 -9.63 -5.92 -10.96
C VAL A 261 -9.68 -7.35 -11.46
N THR A 262 -8.56 -7.86 -11.94
CA THR A 262 -8.41 -9.26 -12.34
C THR A 262 -7.56 -9.98 -11.29
N LEU A 263 -8.02 -11.15 -10.84
CA LEU A 263 -7.29 -12.02 -9.91
C LEU A 263 -6.60 -13.18 -10.68
N GLN A 264 -5.55 -13.77 -10.11
CA GLN A 264 -4.71 -14.84 -10.70
C GLN A 264 -5.44 -16.14 -11.01
#